data_AF-A0A525CN26-F1
#
_entry.id   AF-A0A525CN26-F1
#
_cell.length_a   1.000
_cell.length_b   1.000
_cell.length_c   1.000
_cell.angle_alpha   90.00
_cell.angle_beta   90.00
_cell.angle_gamma   90.00
#
_symmetry.space_group_name_H-M   'P 1'
#
loop_
_entity.id
_entity.type
_entity.pdbx_description
1 polymer ?
#
loop_
_entity_poly.entity_id
_entity_poly.type
_entity_poly.pdbx_seq_one_letter_code
_entity_poly.pdbx_strand_id
1 'polypeptide(L)' 'ANVLALPIAKKLDIRNDEEKINRTLILQGLISIQEGLNPRVIEELLKTYLPAKARAEFTEEGGE' A
#
# COMPACT_ATOMS: atom_id res chain seq x y z
N ALA A 1 29.89 -15.97 -4.37
CA ALA A 1 28.92 -15.12 -5.10
C ALA A 1 27.47 -15.53 -4.80
N ASN A 2 27.08 -16.78 -5.04
CA ASN A 2 25.67 -17.23 -4.92
C ASN A 2 25.11 -17.26 -3.48
N VAL A 3 25.96 -17.38 -2.45
CA VAL A 3 25.48 -17.54 -1.05
C VAL A 3 25.11 -16.22 -0.37
N LEU A 4 25.70 -15.09 -0.79
CA LEU A 4 25.46 -13.78 -0.17
C LEU A 4 24.73 -12.81 -1.11
N ALA A 5 25.08 -12.77 -2.40
CA ALA A 5 24.47 -11.82 -3.34
C ALA A 5 23.01 -12.19 -3.67
N LEU A 6 22.67 -13.49 -3.75
CA LEU A 6 21.31 -13.95 -4.05
C LEU A 6 20.30 -13.64 -2.94
N PRO A 7 20.55 -13.91 -1.64
CA PRO A 7 19.59 -13.54 -0.59
C PRO A 7 19.46 -12.02 -0.41
N ILE A 8 20.53 -11.25 -0.66
CA ILE A 8 20.48 -9.78 -0.64
C ILE A 8 19.62 -9.26 -1.80
N ALA A 9 19.84 -9.75 -3.02
CA ALA A 9 19.03 -9.38 -4.17
C ALA A 9 17.56 -9.73 -3.95
N LYS A 10 17.27 -10.95 -3.46
CA LYS A 10 15.90 -11.38 -3.16
C LYS A 10 15.24 -10.54 -2.07
N LYS A 11 15.99 -10.14 -1.04
CA LYS A 11 15.49 -9.26 0.02
C LYS A 11 15.24 -7.84 -0.50
N LEU A 12 16.10 -7.33 -1.38
CA LEU A 12 15.90 -6.04 -2.03
C LEU A 12 14.67 -6.06 -2.95
N ASP A 13 14.43 -7.16 -3.66
CA ASP A 13 13.26 -7.30 -4.54
C ASP A 13 11.96 -7.28 -3.74
N ILE A 14 11.91 -8.00 -2.61
CA ILE A 14 10.76 -7.96 -1.68
C ILE A 14 10.51 -6.53 -1.18
N ARG A 15 11.57 -5.80 -0.80
CA ARG A 15 11.45 -4.40 -0.36
C ARG A 15 11.02 -3.47 -1.49
N ASN A 16 11.51 -3.72 -2.71
CA ASN A 16 11.13 -2.96 -3.90
C ASN A 16 9.65 -3.15 -4.23
N ASP A 17 9.13 -4.38 -4.15
CA ASP A 17 7.71 -4.63 -4.38
C ASP A 17 6.81 -4.00 -3.31
N GLU A 18 7.22 -4.02 -2.04
CA GLU A 18 6.53 -3.27 -0.99
C GLU A 18 6.52 -1.76 -1.26
N GLU A 19 7.66 -1.20 -1.69
CA GLU A 19 7.76 0.22 -2.01
C GLU A 19 6.93 0.60 -3.24
N LYS A 20 6.88 -0.25 -4.27
CA LYS A 20 6.01 -0.06 -5.44
C LYS A 20 4.55 0.06 -5.01
N ILE A 21 4.07 -0.85 -4.15
CA ILE A 21 2.69 -0.82 -3.66
C ILE A 21 2.40 0.50 -2.92
N ASN A 22 3.30 0.94 -2.04
CA ASN A 22 3.15 2.21 -1.31
C ASN A 22 3.13 3.42 -2.25
N ARG A 23 4.00 3.46 -3.27
CA ARG A 23 4.02 4.54 -4.27
C ARG A 23 2.74 4.52 -5.13
N THR A 24 2.26 3.35 -5.53
CA THR A 24 1.01 3.20 -6.28
C THR A 24 -0.19 3.69 -5.46
N LEU A 25 -0.24 3.41 -4.17
CA LEU A 25 -1.27 3.91 -3.25
C LEU A 25 -1.30 5.45 -3.24
N ILE A 26 -0.13 6.09 -3.10
CA ILE A 26 -0.01 7.55 -3.09
C ILE A 26 -0.47 8.15 -4.42
N LEU A 27 -0.07 7.54 -5.55
CA LEU A 27 -0.48 8.00 -6.88
C LEU A 27 -2.00 7.88 -7.09
N GLN A 28 -2.60 6.76 -6.68
CA GLN A 28 -4.06 6.57 -6.72
C GLN A 28 -4.79 7.61 -5.86
N GLY A 29 -4.30 7.88 -4.65
CA GLY A 29 -4.84 8.93 -3.79
C GLY A 29 -4.74 10.31 -4.44
N LEU A 30 -3.61 10.64 -5.05
CA LEU A 30 -3.41 11.91 -5.76
C LEU A 30 -4.39 12.07 -6.94
N ILE A 31 -4.51 11.03 -7.78
CA ILE A 31 -5.44 11.02 -8.91
C ILE A 31 -6.88 11.20 -8.41
N SER A 32 -7.25 10.50 -7.34
CA SER A 32 -8.58 10.58 -6.73
C SER A 32 -8.92 11.98 -6.22
N ILE A 33 -7.94 12.67 -5.63
CA ILE A 33 -8.09 14.07 -5.19
C ILE A 33 -8.24 14.99 -6.41
N GLN A 34 -7.43 14.78 -7.46
CA GLN A 34 -7.50 15.58 -8.69
C GLN A 34 -8.85 15.42 -9.40
N GLU A 35 -9.41 14.21 -9.42
CA GLU A 35 -10.72 13.91 -10.01
C GLU A 35 -11.89 14.47 -9.18
N GLY A 36 -11.63 14.96 -7.97
CA GLY A 36 -12.67 15.51 -7.09
C GLY A 36 -13.59 14.43 -6.51
N LEU A 37 -13.09 13.20 -6.33
CA LEU A 37 -13.86 12.12 -5.72
C LEU A 37 -14.23 12.47 -4.28
N ASN A 38 -15.42 12.02 -3.85
CA ASN A 38 -15.88 12.21 -2.47
C ASN A 38 -14.89 11.51 -1.51
N PRO A 39 -14.34 12.18 -0.49
CA PRO A 39 -13.34 11.61 0.44
C PRO A 39 -13.70 10.24 1.01
N ARG A 40 -15.01 9.98 1.20
CA ARG A 40 -15.54 8.70 1.69
C ARG A 40 -15.27 7.54 0.73
N VAL A 41 -15.32 7.80 -0.58
CA VAL A 41 -15.03 6.83 -1.64
C VAL A 41 -13.52 6.61 -1.78
N ILE A 42 -12.73 7.67 -1.61
CA ILE A 42 -11.25 7.60 -1.64
C ILE A 42 -10.76 6.70 -0.49
N GLU A 43 -11.34 6.85 0.70
CA GLU A 43 -11.01 6.01 1.86
C GLU A 43 -11.30 4.53 1.61
N GLU A 44 -12.45 4.21 1.01
CA GLU A 44 -12.83 2.85 0.67
C GLU A 44 -11.90 2.25 -0.40
N LEU A 45 -11.55 3.05 -1.42
CA LEU A 45 -10.62 2.65 -2.47
C LEU A 45 -9.22 2.38 -1.90
N LEU A 46 -8.69 3.29 -1.08
CA LEU A 46 -7.39 3.14 -0.42
C LEU A 46 -7.36 1.94 0.54
N LYS A 47 -8.47 1.65 1.23
CA LYS A 47 -8.62 0.43 2.05
C LYS A 47 -8.51 -0.85 1.22
N THR A 48 -8.92 -0.85 -0.04
CA THR A 48 -8.76 -2.04 -0.90
C THR A 48 -7.30 -2.37 -1.23
N TYR A 49 -6.41 -1.37 -1.24
CA TYR A 49 -4.99 -1.55 -1.52
C TYR A 49 -4.17 -1.92 -0.28
N LEU A 50 -4.75 -1.80 0.92
CA LEU A 50 -4.09 -2.26 2.15
C LEU A 50 -4.10 -3.80 2.25
N PRO A 51 -2.97 -4.42 2.59
CA PRO A 51 -2.92 -5.85 2.91
C PRO A 51 -3.81 -6.14 4.12
N ALA A 52 -4.41 -7.33 4.16
CA ALA A 52 -5.42 -7.72 5.16
C ALA A 52 -5.01 -7.43 6.63
N LYS A 53 -3.72 -7.51 6.93
CA LYS A 53 -3.16 -7.21 8.25
C LYS A 53 -3.28 -5.73 8.64
N ALA A 54 -3.11 -4.82 7.69
CA ALA A 54 -3.28 -3.39 7.92
C ALA A 54 -4.77 -3.00 7.88
N ARG A 55 -5.61 -3.69 7.09
CA ARG A 55 -7.07 -3.45 7.11
C ARG A 55 -7.68 -3.66 8.49
N ALA A 56 -7.19 -4.66 9.25
CA ALA A 56 -7.67 -4.94 10.60
C ALA A 56 -7.47 -3.75 11.55
N GLU A 57 -6.30 -3.09 11.51
CA GLU A 57 -6.01 -1.92 12.36
C GLU A 57 -6.94 -0.74 12.05
N PHE A 58 -7.28 -0.51 10.77
CA PHE A 58 -8.20 0.56 10.38
C PHE A 58 -9.68 0.24 10.62
N THR A 59 -10.06 -1.03 10.76
CA THR A 59 -11.44 -1.42 11.13
C THR A 59 -11.69 -1.36 12.63
N GLU A 60 -10.66 -1.41 13.47
CA GLU A 60 -10.83 -1.33 14.94
C GLU A 60 -10.83 0.11 15.47
N GLU A 61 -10.29 1.09 14.75
CA GLU A 61 -10.34 2.52 15.15
C GLU A 61 -11.54 3.31 14.58
N GLY A 62 -12.33 2.73 13.66
CA GLY A 62 -13.54 3.35 13.09
C GLY A 62 -14.86 2.78 13.60
N GLY A 63 -14.80 1.99 14.68
CA GLY A 63 -15.89 1.23 15.27
C GLY A 63 -16.36 1.75 16.62
N GLU A 64 -16.30 3.06 16.87
CA GLU A 64 -17.12 3.81 17.84
C GLU A 64 -17.44 5.20 17.27
#